data_AF-A0A3D4HMS4-F1
#
_entry.id   AF-A0A3D4HMS4-F1
#
_cell.length_a   1.000
_cell.length_b   1.000
_cell.length_c   1.000
_cell.angle_alpha   90.00
_cell.angle_beta   90.00
_cell.angle_gamma   90.00
#
_symmetry.space_group_name_H-M   'P 1'
#
loop_
_entity.id
_entity.type
_entity.pdbx_description
1 polymer ?
#
loop_
_entity_poly.entity_id
_entity_poly.type
_entity_poly.pdbx_seq_one_letter_code
_entity_poly.pdbx_strand_id
1 'polypeptide(L)'
;WPQSLPKYLPAGFKCLEDVVLYDEKKEMERVYEPNLTKAQIPVNWISLDDIDRYSDISTALEDYYNQQQALFVTGEADVDDDAQWQAYVDGLYSLGLEDWVKMRGIEEIAK
;
A
#
# COMPACT_ATOMS: atom_id res chain seq x y z
N TRP A 1 -47.37 -5.83 28.99
CA TRP A 1 -47.72 -6.79 30.06
C TRP A 1 -46.43 -7.22 30.72
N PRO A 2 -46.24 -7.04 32.04
CA PRO A 2 -45.04 -7.55 32.71
C PRO A 2 -45.12 -9.08 32.74
N GLN A 3 -44.10 -9.73 32.20
CA GLN A 3 -44.03 -11.19 32.15
C GLN A 3 -43.86 -11.72 33.58
N SER A 4 -44.82 -12.52 34.06
CA SER A 4 -44.83 -13.03 35.42
C SER A 4 -43.65 -13.99 35.65
N LEU A 5 -42.84 -13.72 36.67
CA LEU A 5 -41.71 -14.57 37.05
C LEU A 5 -42.18 -15.99 37.46
N PRO A 6 -41.33 -17.03 37.29
CA PRO A 6 -41.66 -18.40 37.67
C PRO A 6 -42.01 -18.55 39.16
N LYS A 7 -42.90 -19.50 39.47
CA LYS A 7 -43.49 -19.70 40.81
C LYS A 7 -42.50 -20.12 41.90
N TYR A 8 -41.31 -20.60 41.51
CA TYR A 8 -40.27 -21.05 42.43
C TYR A 8 -38.96 -20.35 42.08
N LEU A 9 -38.61 -19.33 42.86
CA LEU A 9 -37.31 -18.70 42.88
C LEU A 9 -36.57 -19.20 44.13
N PRO A 10 -35.29 -19.62 44.02
CA PRO A 10 -34.54 -20.07 45.18
C PRO A 10 -34.43 -18.95 46.24
N ALA A 11 -34.46 -19.33 47.52
CA ALA A 11 -34.43 -18.37 48.62
C ALA A 11 -33.19 -17.48 48.54
N GLY A 12 -33.39 -16.16 48.41
CA GLY A 12 -32.32 -15.17 48.25
C GLY A 12 -32.02 -14.75 46.81
N PHE A 13 -32.71 -15.30 45.81
CA PHE A 13 -32.58 -14.85 44.42
C PHE A 13 -33.08 -13.42 44.26
N LYS A 14 -32.21 -12.52 43.81
CA LYS A 14 -32.54 -11.14 43.47
C LYS A 14 -32.49 -11.00 41.95
N CYS A 15 -33.60 -10.64 41.33
CA CYS A 15 -33.59 -10.20 39.94
C CYS A 15 -32.80 -8.89 39.87
N LEU A 16 -31.78 -8.83 39.02
CA LEU A 16 -31.08 -7.58 38.72
C LEU A 16 -32.01 -6.75 37.83
N GLU A 17 -32.53 -5.63 38.33
CA GLU A 17 -33.39 -4.72 37.55
C GLU A 17 -32.61 -4.03 36.44
N ASP A 18 -31.36 -3.66 36.71
CA ASP A 18 -30.39 -3.19 35.72
C ASP A 18 -29.37 -4.30 35.44
N VAL A 19 -29.52 -4.97 34.30
CA VAL A 19 -28.48 -5.86 33.78
C VAL A 19 -27.38 -4.98 33.19
N VAL A 20 -26.16 -5.08 33.72
CA VAL A 20 -24.99 -4.53 33.03
C VAL A 20 -24.85 -5.33 31.74
N LEU A 21 -25.23 -4.70 30.63
CA LEU A 21 -25.14 -5.30 29.30
C LEU A 21 -23.67 -5.64 29.03
N TYR A 22 -23.44 -6.84 28.52
CA TYR A 22 -22.13 -7.23 28.06
C TYR A 22 -21.67 -6.27 26.96
N ASP A 23 -20.50 -5.66 27.16
CA ASP A 23 -19.91 -4.73 26.19
C ASP A 23 -19.24 -5.52 25.07
N GLU A 24 -20.07 -5.95 24.12
CA GLU A 24 -19.64 -6.72 22.95
C GLU A 24 -18.54 -5.99 22.16
N LYS A 25 -18.63 -4.66 22.09
CA LYS A 25 -17.66 -3.83 21.37
C LYS A 25 -16.29 -3.92 22.01
N LYS A 26 -16.21 -3.82 23.34
CA LYS A 26 -14.95 -3.93 24.08
C LYS A 26 -14.29 -5.30 23.94
N GLU A 27 -15.07 -6.38 23.98
CA GLU A 27 -14.48 -7.71 23.76
C GLU A 27 -14.03 -7.89 22.31
N MET A 28 -14.83 -7.42 21.36
CA MET A 28 -14.48 -7.44 19.94
C MET A 28 -13.14 -6.73 19.72
N GLU A 29 -12.99 -5.50 20.23
CA GLU A 29 -11.75 -4.73 20.17
C GLU A 29 -10.56 -5.51 20.77
N ARG A 30 -10.72 -6.14 21.94
CA ARG A 30 -9.68 -6.97 22.59
C ARG A 30 -9.23 -8.16 21.73
N VAL A 31 -10.17 -8.84 21.07
CA VAL A 31 -9.88 -10.01 20.23
C VAL A 31 -9.17 -9.60 18.93
N TYR A 32 -9.53 -8.45 18.37
CA TYR A 32 -8.97 -7.96 17.10
C TYR A 32 -7.70 -7.11 17.28
N GLU A 33 -7.43 -6.56 18.46
CA GLU A 33 -6.25 -5.74 18.77
C GLU A 33 -4.91 -6.36 18.33
N PRO A 34 -4.64 -7.66 18.54
CA PRO A 34 -3.39 -8.28 18.08
C PRO A 34 -3.25 -8.37 16.55
N ASN A 35 -4.37 -8.26 15.83
CA ASN A 35 -4.44 -8.37 14.37
C ASN A 35 -4.45 -7.00 13.67
N LEU A 36 -4.45 -5.90 14.42
CA LEU A 36 -4.34 -4.57 13.86
C LEU A 36 -2.94 -4.35 13.30
N THR A 37 -2.85 -3.64 12.17
CA THR A 37 -1.56 -3.28 11.59
C THR A 37 -0.82 -2.35 12.55
N LYS A 38 0.35 -2.79 13.00
CA LYS A 38 1.21 -2.05 13.96
C LYS A 38 1.70 -0.70 13.42
N ALA A 39 1.63 -0.51 12.12
CA ALA A 39 1.98 0.71 11.42
C ALA A 39 0.89 1.05 10.40
N GLN A 40 0.78 2.33 10.05
CA GLN A 40 -0.05 2.76 8.94
C GLN A 40 0.48 2.13 7.65
N ILE A 41 -0.42 1.53 6.87
CA ILE A 41 -0.07 1.02 5.54
C ILE A 41 0.29 2.23 4.67
N PRO A 42 1.48 2.28 4.06
CA PRO A 42 1.87 3.40 3.20
C PRO A 42 0.91 3.50 2.02
N VAL A 43 0.45 4.72 1.74
CA VAL A 43 -0.42 5.02 0.60
C VAL A 43 0.48 5.18 -0.63
N ASN A 44 0.58 4.13 -1.45
CA ASN A 44 1.36 4.13 -2.70
C ASN A 44 0.47 4.31 -3.94
N TRP A 45 -0.58 5.15 -3.82
CA TRP A 45 -1.51 5.41 -4.92
C TRP A 45 -1.03 6.61 -5.72
N ILE A 46 -1.01 6.46 -7.05
CA ILE A 46 -0.80 7.58 -7.97
C ILE A 46 -2.04 8.47 -7.93
N SER A 47 -1.85 9.79 -7.96
CA SER A 47 -2.96 10.74 -8.08
C SER A 47 -3.77 10.44 -9.35
N LEU A 48 -5.11 10.58 -9.28
CA LEU A 48 -5.97 10.40 -10.45
C LEU A 48 -5.68 11.42 -11.55
N ASP A 49 -5.20 12.61 -11.19
CA ASP A 49 -4.85 13.65 -12.16
C ASP A 49 -3.56 13.31 -12.93
N ASP A 50 -2.70 12.47 -12.35
CA ASP A 50 -1.39 12.12 -12.90
C ASP A 50 -1.36 10.72 -13.56
N ILE A 51 -2.47 9.97 -13.51
CA ILE A 51 -2.48 8.55 -13.90
C ILE A 51 -2.17 8.33 -15.39
N ASP A 52 -2.67 9.20 -16.26
CA ASP A 52 -2.43 9.12 -17.70
C ASP A 52 -0.96 9.41 -18.00
N ARG A 53 -0.41 10.48 -17.41
CA ARG A 53 1.00 10.86 -17.55
C ARG A 53 1.93 9.78 -16.99
N TYR A 54 1.59 9.20 -15.85
CA TYR A 54 2.30 8.07 -15.26
C TYR A 54 2.31 6.87 -16.21
N SER A 55 1.16 6.53 -16.80
CA SER A 55 1.05 5.42 -17.74
C SER A 55 1.93 5.65 -18.97
N ASP A 56 1.87 6.84 -19.57
CA ASP A 56 2.66 7.18 -20.76
C ASP A 56 4.17 7.09 -20.50
N ILE A 57 4.63 7.69 -19.40
CA ILE A 57 6.06 7.63 -19.02
C ILE A 57 6.47 6.19 -18.70
N SER A 58 5.63 5.44 -17.99
CA SER A 58 5.93 4.04 -17.63
C SER A 58 6.17 3.19 -18.87
N THR A 59 5.26 3.28 -19.86
CA THR A 59 5.41 2.55 -21.13
C THR A 59 6.66 2.99 -21.88
N ALA A 60 6.90 4.29 -21.99
CA ALA A 60 8.08 4.80 -22.70
C ALA A 60 9.40 4.36 -22.05
N LEU A 61 9.48 4.36 -20.72
CA LEU A 61 10.65 3.88 -19.98
C LEU A 61 10.86 2.37 -20.15
N GLU A 62 9.80 1.57 -20.06
CA GLU A 62 9.87 0.12 -20.23
C GLU A 62 10.31 -0.27 -21.66
N ASP A 63 9.74 0.38 -22.67
CA ASP A 63 10.12 0.16 -24.07
C ASP A 63 11.58 0.51 -24.32
N TYR A 64 12.04 1.66 -23.81
CA TYR A 64 13.43 2.08 -23.94
C TYR A 64 14.39 1.14 -23.21
N TYR A 65 14.06 0.75 -21.98
CA TYR A 65 14.83 -0.22 -21.19
C TYR A 65 15.00 -1.54 -21.95
N ASN A 66 13.91 -2.09 -22.49
CA ASN A 66 13.94 -3.36 -23.21
C ASN A 66 14.79 -3.28 -24.49
N GLN A 67 14.72 -2.17 -25.22
CA GLN A 67 15.55 -1.95 -26.41
C GLN A 67 17.03 -1.86 -26.06
N GLN A 68 17.39 -1.05 -25.05
CA GLN A 68 18.79 -0.86 -24.66
C GLN A 68 19.38 -2.12 -24.02
N GLN A 69 18.60 -2.83 -23.19
CA GLN A 69 18.99 -4.13 -22.66
C GLN A 69 19.34 -5.11 -23.79
N ALA A 70 18.56 -5.15 -24.87
CA ALA A 70 18.84 -6.02 -26.00
C ALA A 70 20.20 -5.68 -26.64
N LEU A 71 20.50 -4.38 -26.84
CA LEU A 71 21.79 -3.93 -27.40
C LEU A 71 22.98 -4.31 -26.52
N PHE A 72 22.84 -4.14 -25.19
CA PHE A 72 23.89 -4.54 -24.25
C PHE A 72 24.11 -6.05 -24.23
N VAL A 73 23.02 -6.85 -24.26
CA VAL A 73 23.11 -8.32 -24.23
C VAL A 73 23.67 -8.89 -25.53
N THR A 74 23.36 -8.28 -26.68
CA THR A 74 23.93 -8.70 -27.97
C THR A 74 25.37 -8.21 -28.17
N GLY A 75 25.85 -7.30 -27.33
CA GLY A 75 27.16 -6.66 -27.46
C GLY A 75 27.22 -5.61 -28.56
N GLU A 76 26.07 -5.15 -29.08
CA GLU A 76 26.00 -3.99 -29.98
C GLU A 76 26.27 -2.68 -29.24
N ALA A 77 25.97 -2.65 -27.94
CA ALA A 77 26.40 -1.62 -27.01
C ALA A 77 27.28 -2.24 -25.92
N ASP A 78 28.27 -1.49 -25.45
CA ASP A 78 29.15 -1.87 -24.35
C ASP A 78 28.66 -1.23 -23.05
N VAL A 79 28.35 -2.05 -22.06
CA VAL A 79 27.89 -1.59 -20.74
C VAL A 79 29.03 -1.07 -19.87
N ASP A 80 30.27 -1.50 -20.15
CA ASP A 80 31.47 -1.07 -19.43
C ASP A 80 32.07 0.22 -20.04
N ASP A 81 31.52 0.71 -21.15
CA ASP A 81 31.87 2.00 -21.75
C ASP A 81 31.07 3.14 -21.08
N ASP A 82 31.76 3.95 -20.29
CA ASP A 82 31.20 5.10 -19.56
C ASP A 82 30.36 6.04 -20.46
N ALA A 83 30.76 6.24 -21.73
CA ALA A 83 30.04 7.14 -22.64
C ALA A 83 28.71 6.52 -23.10
N GLN A 84 28.70 5.23 -23.38
CA GLN A 84 27.48 4.51 -23.79
C GLN A 84 26.53 4.33 -22.60
N TRP A 85 27.08 4.02 -21.42
CA TRP A 85 26.32 3.97 -20.17
C TRP A 85 25.68 5.32 -19.85
N GLN A 86 26.42 6.42 -19.95
CA GLN A 86 25.88 7.75 -19.69
C GLN A 86 24.78 8.12 -20.69
N ALA A 87 24.92 7.77 -21.97
CA ALA A 87 23.89 8.00 -22.97
C ALA A 87 22.58 7.25 -22.66
N TYR A 88 22.68 6.01 -22.16
CA TYR A 88 21.54 5.24 -21.68
C TYR A 88 20.83 5.92 -20.50
N VAL A 89 21.61 6.37 -19.51
CA VAL A 89 21.10 7.07 -18.33
C VAL A 89 20.42 8.40 -18.72
N ASP A 90 21.05 9.18 -19.59
CA ASP A 90 20.50 10.45 -20.09
C ASP A 90 19.21 10.24 -20.89
N GLY A 91 19.09 9.11 -21.60
CA GLY A 91 17.86 8.69 -22.27
C GLY A 91 16.70 8.49 -21.30
N LEU A 92 16.94 7.78 -20.19
CA LEU A 92 15.92 7.58 -19.15
C LEU A 92 15.47 8.91 -18.53
N TYR A 93 16.40 9.81 -18.22
CA TYR A 93 16.05 11.14 -17.71
C TYR A 93 15.24 11.96 -18.71
N SER A 94 15.62 11.92 -19.99
CA SER A 94 14.91 12.62 -21.07
C SER A 94 13.48 12.12 -21.28
N LEU A 95 13.21 10.85 -20.98
CA LEU A 95 11.87 10.25 -21.04
C LEU A 95 10.97 10.62 -19.86
N GLY A 96 11.53 11.24 -18.81
CA GLY A 96 10.77 11.67 -17.64
C GLY A 96 10.88 10.75 -16.43
N LEU A 97 12.00 10.02 -16.27
CA LEU A 97 12.26 9.19 -15.09
C LEU A 97 12.05 9.95 -13.78
N GLU A 98 12.46 11.22 -13.70
CA GLU A 98 12.27 12.03 -12.49
C GLU A 98 10.80 12.24 -12.13
N ASP A 99 9.95 12.48 -13.14
CA ASP A 99 8.52 12.68 -12.94
C ASP A 99 7.85 11.38 -12.50
N TRP A 100 8.25 10.25 -13.10
CA TRP A 100 7.77 8.92 -12.71
C TRP A 100 8.11 8.58 -11.24
N VAL A 101 9.34 8.90 -10.82
CA VAL A 101 9.82 8.67 -9.44
C VAL A 101 9.07 9.56 -8.44
N LYS A 102 8.83 10.83 -8.78
CA LYS A 102 8.02 11.77 -7.96
C LYS A 102 6.58 11.28 -7.80
N MET A 103 5.95 10.82 -8.89
CA MET A 103 4.57 10.30 -8.86
C MET A 103 4.44 9.06 -7.97
N ARG A 104 5.52 8.28 -7.83
CA ARG A 104 5.60 7.10 -6.94
C ARG A 104 5.93 7.44 -5.49
N GLY A 105 6.09 8.73 -5.16
CA GLY A 105 6.45 9.17 -3.81
C GLY A 105 7.86 8.73 -3.38
N ILE A 106 8.75 8.48 -4.33
CA ILE A 106 10.15 8.12 -4.06
C ILE A 106 10.96 9.41 -4.06
N GLU A 107 11.57 9.75 -2.91
CA GLU A 107 12.27 11.03 -2.74
C GLU A 107 13.70 11.03 -3.32
N GLU A 108 14.37 9.87 -3.37
CA GLU A 108 15.73 9.74 -3.89
C GLU A 108 15.92 8.45 -4.70
N ILE A 109 16.52 8.58 -5.88
CA ILE A 109 17.11 7.47 -6.61
C ILE A 109 18.51 7.29 -6.02
N ALA A 110 18.88 6.07 -5.62
CA ALA A 110 20.19 5.79 -5.04
C ALA A 110 21.31 6.33 -5.95
N LYS A 111 22.19 7.16 -5.39
CA LYS A 111 23.35 7.76 -6.06
C LYS A 111 24.51 6.79 -6.18
#